data_AF-A0A0R2UYZ8-F1
#
_entry.id   AF-A0A0R2UYZ8-F1
#
_cell.length_a   1.000
_cell.length_b   1.000
_cell.length_c   1.000
_cell.angle_alpha   90.00
_cell.angle_beta   90.00
_cell.angle_gamma   90.00
#
_symmetry.space_group_name_H-M   'P 1'
#
loop_
_entity.id
_entity.type
_entity.pdbx_description
1 polymer ?
#
loop_
_entity_poly.entity_id
_entity_poly.type
_entity_poly.pdbx_seq_one_letter_code
_entity_poly.pdbx_strand_id
1 'polypeptide(L)'
;MLVFKHSTRCSISTAAQHRVRTWLTAHPEVEVAYVDVIAQRPLSNELAEAWSVEHQSPQMLWFREDGSVLHESHFGIDARWIESLN
;
A
#
# COMPACT_ATOMS: atom_id res chain seq x y z
N MET A 1 7.43 8.53 -0.73
CA MET A 1 6.06 8.39 -1.27
C MET A 1 5.47 7.05 -0.86
N LEU A 2 4.31 7.06 -0.19
CA LEU A 2 3.58 5.86 0.18
C LEU A 2 2.42 5.61 -0.78
N VAL A 3 2.21 4.37 -1.20
CA VAL A 3 1.12 3.94 -2.08
C VAL A 3 0.45 2.70 -1.54
N PHE A 4 -0.86 2.72 -1.41
CA PHE A 4 -1.69 1.56 -1.08
C PHE A 4 -2.49 1.10 -2.30
N LYS A 5 -2.18 -0.11 -2.78
CA LYS A 5 -2.91 -0.81 -3.83
C LYS A 5 -4.02 -1.64 -3.22
N HIS A 6 -5.26 -1.31 -3.54
CA HIS A 6 -6.44 -1.97 -2.99
C HIS A 6 -7.30 -2.59 -4.10
N SER A 7 -7.74 -3.82 -3.87
CA SER A 7 -8.81 -4.46 -4.64
C SER A 7 -10.14 -4.32 -3.92
N THR A 8 -11.09 -3.63 -4.55
CA THR A 8 -12.45 -3.37 -4.01
C THR A 8 -13.34 -4.62 -3.91
N ARG A 9 -12.87 -5.76 -4.42
CA ARG A 9 -13.59 -7.04 -4.44
C ARG A 9 -12.96 -8.11 -3.55
N CYS A 10 -11.93 -7.77 -2.77
CA CYS A 10 -11.19 -8.70 -1.91
C CYS A 10 -11.35 -8.33 -0.43
N SER A 11 -11.90 -9.24 0.38
CA SER A 11 -12.13 -8.99 1.82
C SER A 11 -10.84 -8.74 2.60
N ILE A 12 -9.75 -9.43 2.24
CA ILE A 12 -8.41 -9.20 2.83
C ILE A 12 -7.95 -7.77 2.52
N SER A 13 -8.22 -7.29 1.30
CA SER A 13 -7.90 -5.92 0.89
C SER A 13 -8.70 -4.87 1.64
N THR A 14 -9.99 -5.13 1.90
CA THR A 14 -10.83 -4.28 2.76
C THR A 14 -10.33 -4.23 4.20
N ALA A 15 -9.92 -5.37 4.76
CA ALA A 15 -9.37 -5.42 6.12
C ALA A 15 -8.04 -4.64 6.23
N ALA A 16 -7.14 -4.77 5.25
CA ALA A 16 -5.90 -4.01 5.19
C ALA A 16 -6.17 -2.50 5.03
N GLN A 17 -7.12 -2.11 4.15
CA GLN A 17 -7.52 -0.71 3.97
C GLN A 17 -8.04 -0.09 5.26
N HIS A 18 -8.85 -0.82 6.02
CA HIS A 18 -9.35 -0.34 7.31
C HIS A 18 -8.19 -0.04 8.27
N ARG A 19 -7.22 -0.95 8.40
CA ARG A 19 -6.04 -0.74 9.24
C ARG A 19 -5.24 0.50 8.83
N VAL A 20 -4.96 0.64 7.53
CA VAL A 20 -4.25 1.81 6.99
C VAL A 20 -5.00 3.10 7.30
N ARG A 21 -6.31 3.14 7.06
CA ARG A 21 -7.14 4.32 7.35
C ARG A 21 -7.15 4.67 8.82
N THR A 22 -7.27 3.69 9.71
CA THR A 22 -7.19 3.91 11.16
C THR A 22 -5.84 4.50 11.55
N TRP A 23 -4.74 3.97 11.03
CA TRP A 23 -3.41 4.51 11.32
C TRP A 23 -3.23 5.95 10.83
N LEU A 24 -3.76 6.30 9.65
CA LEU A 24 -3.74 7.66 9.12
C LEU A 24 -4.55 8.66 9.97
N THR A 25 -5.58 8.22 10.71
CA THR A 25 -6.26 9.11 11.65
C THR A 25 -5.39 9.55 12.83
N ALA A 26 -4.38 8.75 13.19
CA ALA A 26 -3.41 9.07 14.23
C ALA A 26 -2.17 9.81 13.69
N HIS A 27 -1.95 9.77 12.38
CA HIS A 27 -0.78 10.32 11.67
C HIS A 27 -1.21 11.23 10.52
N PRO A 28 -1.88 12.37 10.82
CA PRO A 28 -2.44 13.26 9.80
C PRO A 28 -1.40 13.89 8.86
N GLU A 29 -0.13 13.89 9.24
CA GLU A 29 1.01 14.34 8.44
C GLU A 29 1.41 13.34 7.34
N VAL A 30 0.97 12.08 7.45
CA VAL A 30 1.34 11.04 6.48
C VAL A 30 0.36 11.02 5.32
N GLU A 31 0.88 11.22 4.11
CA GLU A 31 0.11 11.07 2.87
C GLU A 31 0.33 9.69 2.24
N VAL A 32 -0.77 8.97 1.98
CA VAL A 32 -0.76 7.69 1.26
C VAL A 32 -1.59 7.83 0.00
N ALA A 33 -0.94 7.68 -1.15
CA ALA A 33 -1.64 7.58 -2.43
C ALA A 33 -2.41 6.25 -2.50
N TYR A 34 -3.59 6.28 -3.09
CA TYR A 34 -4.47 5.12 -3.17
C TYR A 34 -4.68 4.71 -4.63
N VAL A 35 -4.52 3.41 -4.91
CA VAL A 35 -4.75 2.83 -6.23
C VAL A 35 -5.83 1.78 -6.14
N ASP A 36 -6.94 1.99 -6.84
CA ASP A 36 -7.95 0.94 -7.05
C ASP A 36 -7.44 0.00 -8.15
N VAL A 37 -6.99 -1.18 -7.77
CA VAL A 37 -6.39 -2.16 -8.70
C VAL A 37 -7.41 -2.67 -9.74
N ILE A 38 -8.70 -2.68 -9.40
CA ILE A 38 -9.76 -3.13 -10.32
C ILE A 38 -10.02 -2.06 -11.39
N ALA A 39 -10.06 -0.79 -10.99
CA ALA A 39 -10.30 0.32 -11.91
C ALA A 39 -9.05 0.78 -12.67
N GLN A 40 -7.87 0.63 -12.08
CA GLN A 40 -6.60 1.20 -12.55
C GLN A 40 -5.51 0.14 -12.71
N ARG A 41 -5.87 -1.03 -13.24
CA ARG A 41 -4.95 -2.17 -13.42
C ARG A 41 -3.65 -1.81 -14.17
N PRO A 42 -3.67 -1.02 -15.27
CA PRO A 42 -2.43 -0.60 -15.94
C PRO A 42 -1.48 0.16 -15.01
N LEU A 43 -1.99 1.17 -14.30
CA LEU A 43 -1.22 1.96 -13.33
C LEU A 43 -0.65 1.07 -12.20
N SER A 44 -1.45 0.15 -11.68
CA SER A 44 -1.01 -0.76 -10.61
C SER A 44 0.12 -1.69 -11.05
N ASN A 45 0.10 -2.14 -12.32
CA ASN A 45 1.17 -2.94 -12.90
C ASN A 45 2.42 -2.10 -13.18
N GLU A 46 2.25 -0.92 -13.77
CA GLU A 46 3.34 0.02 -14.04
C GLU A 46 4.10 0.40 -12.76
N LEU A 47 3.39 0.66 -11.66
CA LEU A 47 4.01 0.91 -10.36
C LEU A 47 4.82 -0.29 -9.84
N ALA A 48 4.34 -1.52 -10.07
CA ALA A 48 5.06 -2.72 -9.65
C ALA A 48 6.36 -2.88 -10.45
N GLU A 49 6.28 -2.71 -11.77
CA GLU A 49 7.41 -2.78 -12.69
C GLU A 49 8.44 -1.67 -12.41
N ALA A 50 7.99 -0.41 -12.34
CA ALA A 50 8.85 0.74 -12.09
C ALA A 50 9.62 0.62 -10.77
N TRP A 51 9.02 -0.02 -9.76
CA TRP A 51 9.61 -0.17 -8.43
C TRP A 51 10.26 -1.54 -8.22
N SER A 52 10.33 -2.36 -9.27
CA SER A 52 10.94 -3.69 -9.25
C SER A 52 10.40 -4.59 -8.13
N VAL A 53 9.08 -4.53 -7.88
CA VAL A 53 8.37 -5.36 -6.91
C VAL A 53 7.34 -6.23 -7.61
N GLU A 54 7.05 -7.39 -7.06
CA GLU A 54 5.94 -8.21 -7.57
C GLU A 54 4.61 -7.50 -7.32
N HIS A 55 3.72 -7.51 -8.32
CA HIS A 55 2.38 -6.98 -8.16
C HIS A 55 1.58 -7.82 -7.16
N GLN A 56 1.04 -7.17 -6.12
CA GLN A 56 0.17 -7.81 -5.13
C GLN A 56 -1.05 -6.92 -4.82
N SER A 57 -2.13 -7.50 -4.29
CA SER A 57 -3.27 -6.74 -3.76
C SER A 57 -4.00 -7.49 -2.63
N PRO A 58 -4.11 -6.91 -1.42
CA PRO A 58 -3.64 -5.59 -1.04
C PRO A 58 -2.11 -5.52 -0.98
N GLN A 59 -1.55 -4.35 -1.29
CA GLN A 59 -0.11 -4.09 -1.20
C GLN A 59 0.13 -2.65 -0.77
N MET A 60 1.01 -2.45 0.21
CA MET A 60 1.55 -1.14 0.56
C MET A 60 2.98 -1.05 0.03
N LEU A 61 3.30 0.08 -0.57
CA LEU A 61 4.60 0.37 -1.16
C LEU A 61 5.12 1.70 -0.60
N TRP A 62 6.41 1.76 -0.26
CA TRP A 62 7.10 2.97 0.17
C TRP A 62 8.34 3.17 -0.69
N PHE A 63 8.25 4.14 -1.60
CA PHE A 63 9.41 4.64 -2.33
C PHE A 63 10.11 5.72 -1.50
N ARG A 64 11.36 5.47 -1.10
CA ARG A 64 12.16 6.34 -0.23
C ARG A 64 13.08 7.26 -1.05
N GLU A 65 13.56 8.32 -0.42
CA GLU A 65 14.44 9.31 -1.07
C GLU A 65 15.79 8.73 -1.50
N ASP A 66 16.25 7.67 -0.81
CA ASP A 66 17.45 6.92 -1.16
C ASP A 66 17.27 5.96 -2.36
N GLY A 67 16.07 5.93 -2.95
CA GLY A 67 15.72 5.05 -4.06
C GLY A 67 15.34 3.63 -3.65
N SER A 68 15.34 3.30 -2.35
CA SER A 68 14.88 2.00 -1.87
C SER A 68 13.35 1.89 -1.85
N VAL A 69 12.86 0.67 -2.03
CA VAL A 69 11.43 0.35 -1.98
C VAL A 69 11.19 -0.64 -0.85
N LEU A 70 10.48 -0.18 0.18
CA LEU A 70 9.90 -1.09 1.17
C LEU A 70 8.48 -1.44 0.76
N HIS A 71 8.07 -2.68 0.95
CA HIS A 71 6.71 -3.09 0.64
C HIS A 71 6.24 -4.25 1.51
N GLU A 72 4.93 -4.35 1.64
CA GLU A 72 4.28 -5.52 2.24
C GLU A 72 2.88 -5.74 1.67
N SER A 73 2.32 -6.94 1.80
CA SER A 73 1.07 -7.32 1.15
C SER A 73 0.16 -8.19 2.02
N HIS A 74 -1.10 -8.33 1.62
CA HIS A 74 -2.05 -9.25 2.24
C HIS A 74 -2.14 -9.10 3.77
N PHE A 75 -1.81 -10.17 4.50
CA PHE A 75 -1.82 -10.23 5.96
C PHE A 75 -0.56 -9.65 6.60
N GLY A 76 0.51 -9.44 5.84
CA GLY A 76 1.73 -8.79 6.33
C GLY A 76 1.51 -7.29 6.58
N ILE A 77 0.48 -6.69 5.99
CA ILE A 77 0.01 -5.33 6.33
C ILE A 77 -0.76 -5.40 7.68
N ASP A 78 0.00 -5.71 8.72
CA ASP A 78 -0.43 -5.79 10.12
C ASP A 78 -0.12 -4.47 10.85
N ALA A 79 -0.60 -4.34 12.09
CA ALA A 79 -0.38 -3.13 12.87
C ALA A 79 1.11 -2.85 13.11
N ARG A 80 1.92 -3.88 13.36
CA ARG A 80 3.35 -3.70 13.65
C ARG A 80 4.09 -3.18 12.42
N TRP A 81 3.77 -3.70 11.24
CA TRP A 81 4.37 -3.25 10.00
C TRP A 81 3.98 -1.81 9.68
N ILE A 82 2.70 -1.45 9.83
CA ILE A 82 2.23 -0.08 9.58
C ILE A 82 2.90 0.92 10.53
N GLU A 83 3.05 0.60 11.82
CA GLU A 83 3.74 1.46 12.78
C GLU A 83 5.23 1.67 12.45
N SER A 84 5.86 0.76 11.70
CA SER A 84 7.25 0.91 11.26
C SER A 84 7.45 1.89 10.09
N LEU A 85 6.36 2.42 9.54
CA LEU A 85 6.41 3.39 8.44
C LEU A 85 6.65 4.84 8.90
N ASN A 86 6.61 5.09 10.22
CA ASN A 86 6.84 6.39 10.84
C ASN A 86 8.28 6.54 11.34
#